data_AF-A0A093E3U1-F1
#
_entry.id   AF-A0A093E3U1-F1
#
_cell.length_a   1.000
_cell.length_b   1.000
_cell.length_c   1.000
_cell.angle_alpha   90.00
_cell.angle_beta   90.00
_cell.angle_gamma   90.00
#
_symmetry.space_group_name_H-M   'P 1'
#
loop_
_entity.id
_entity.type
_entity.pdbx_description
1 polymer ?
#
loop_
_entity_poly.entity_id
_entity_poly.type
_entity_poly.pdbx_seq_one_letter_code
_entity_poly.pdbx_strand_id
1 'polypeptide(L)' 'YLLQAVSPEENSTGEWQGIDITSCSSIDTAKLSTTEKEANWTSPGTNISSVEIR' A
#
# COMPACT_ATOMS: atom_id res chain seq x y z
N TYR A 1 -5.72 -3.74 10.72
CA TYR A 1 -5.00 -2.46 10.51
C TYR A 1 -5.15 -2.03 9.06
N LEU A 2 -4.95 -0.76 8.75
CA LEU A 2 -4.95 -0.25 7.38
C LEU A 2 -3.54 0.25 7.07
N LEU A 3 -3.00 -0.12 5.91
CA LEU A 3 -1.70 0.33 5.44
C LEU A 3 -1.81 0.89 4.04
N GLN A 4 -1.16 2.01 3.80
CA GLN A 4 -1.06 2.67 2.50
C GLN A 4 0.40 2.77 2.09
N ALA A 5 0.64 2.62 0.78
CA ALA A 5 1.89 2.96 0.16
C ALA A 5 1.62 4.11 -0.80
N VAL A 6 2.16 5.29 -0.50
CA VAL A 6 1.89 6.52 -1.26
C VAL A 6 3.16 7.17 -1.77
N SER A 7 3.07 7.76 -2.96
CA SER A 7 4.12 8.63 -3.51
C SER A 7 3.99 10.07 -2.96
N PRO A 8 4.99 10.93 -3.17
CA PRO A 8 4.89 12.35 -2.83
C PRO A 8 3.74 13.11 -3.51
N GLU A 9 3.17 12.54 -4.58
CA GLU A 9 2.03 13.08 -5.31
C GLU A 9 0.69 12.57 -4.73
N GLU A 10 0.73 11.85 -3.60
CA GLU A 10 -0.42 11.22 -2.95
C GLU A 10 -1.15 10.24 -3.89
N ASN A 11 -0.40 9.50 -4.69
CA ASN A 11 -0.91 8.41 -5.52
C ASN A 11 -0.51 7.06 -4.94
N SER A 12 -1.35 6.04 -5.15
CA SER A 12 -1.00 4.65 -4.84
C SER A 12 0.24 4.20 -5.59
N THR A 13 1.10 3.45 -4.89
CA THR A 13 2.37 2.98 -5.44
C THR A 13 2.67 1.55 -5.04
N GLY A 14 3.28 0.82 -5.97
CA GLY A 14 3.61 -0.59 -5.80
C GLY A 14 2.38 -1.49 -5.70
N GLU A 15 2.60 -2.71 -5.22
CA GLU A 15 1.56 -3.73 -5.13
C GLU A 15 1.60 -4.43 -3.77
N TRP A 16 0.43 -4.54 -3.14
CA TRP A 16 0.23 -5.34 -1.94
C TRP A 16 -0.08 -6.79 -2.34
N GLN A 17 0.54 -7.77 -1.67
CA GLN A 17 0.38 -9.19 -1.97
C GLN A 17 -0.24 -9.97 -0.82
N GLY A 18 -1.16 -10.87 -1.18
CA GLY A 18 -1.73 -11.84 -0.25
C GLY A 18 -2.64 -11.24 0.82
N ILE A 19 -3.18 -10.04 0.59
CA ILE A 19 -4.03 -9.32 1.53
C ILE A 19 -5.18 -8.61 0.79
N ASP A 20 -6.28 -8.38 1.49
CA ASP A 20 -7.40 -7.62 0.96
C ASP A 20 -7.00 -6.15 0.72
N ILE A 21 -7.33 -5.66 -0.47
CA ILE A 21 -7.11 -4.26 -0.86
C ILE A 21 -8.46 -3.56 -0.90
N THR A 22 -8.55 -2.39 -0.27
CA THR A 22 -9.70 -1.50 -0.36
C THR A 22 -9.27 -0.13 -0.88
N SER A 23 -10.20 0.59 -1.49
CA SER A 23 -9.97 1.99 -1.85
C SER A 23 -10.35 2.90 -0.69
N CYS A 24 -9.44 3.79 -0.29
CA CYS A 24 -9.68 4.86 0.66
C CYS A 24 -9.28 6.19 0.02
N SER A 25 -10.24 7.04 -0.32
CA SER A 25 -9.99 8.30 -1.06
C SER A 25 -9.23 8.10 -2.39
N SER A 26 -9.53 7.02 -3.11
CA SER A 26 -8.83 6.61 -4.35
C SER A 26 -7.40 6.09 -4.14
N ILE A 27 -6.99 5.84 -2.89
CA ILE A 27 -5.73 5.18 -2.56
C ILE A 27 -5.98 3.72 -2.20
N ASP A 28 -5.31 2.84 -2.92
CA ASP A 28 -5.21 1.42 -2.61
C ASP A 28 -4.59 1.25 -1.22
N THR A 29 -5.37 0.61 -0.35
CA THR A 29 -5.07 0.44 1.07
C THR A 29 -5.13 -1.04 1.40
N ALA A 30 -4.03 -1.60 1.88
CA ALA A 30 -4.01 -2.96 2.41
C ALA A 30 -4.76 -3.02 3.74
N LYS A 31 -5.67 -3.98 3.84
CA LYS A 31 -6.52 -4.18 5.02
C LYS A 31 -6.12 -5.46 5.73
N LEU A 32 -5.36 -5.31 6.80
CA LEU A 32 -4.99 -6.41 7.69
C LEU A 32 -6.17 -6.79 8.57
N SER A 33 -6.57 -8.05 8.47
CA SER A 33 -7.47 -8.73 9.37
C SER A 33 -6.89 -8.82 10.78
N THR A 34 -7.72 -9.14 11.78
CA THR A 34 -7.29 -9.22 13.19
C THR A 34 -6.24 -10.28 13.46
N THR A 35 -6.13 -11.29 12.58
CA THR A 35 -5.15 -12.38 12.65
C THR A 35 -3.85 -12.06 11.91
N GLU A 36 -3.85 -11.09 11.00
CA GLU A 36 -2.69 -10.73 10.18
C GLU A 36 -1.85 -9.68 10.89
N LYS A 37 -0.53 -9.90 10.92
CA LYS A 37 0.43 -9.02 11.62
C LYS A 37 1.37 -8.28 10.68
N GLU A 38 1.43 -8.70 9.43
CA GLU A 38 2.32 -8.18 8.41
C GLU A 38 1.60 -8.19 7.06
N ALA A 39 2.10 -7.37 6.14
CA ALA A 39 1.65 -7.34 4.76
C ALA A 39 2.87 -7.21 3.86
N ASN A 40 2.86 -7.93 2.74
CA ASN A 40 3.93 -7.88 1.76
C ASN A 40 3.62 -6.78 0.75
N TRP A 41 4.57 -5.87 0.57
CA TRP A 41 4.50 -4.81 -0.44
C TRP A 41 5.71 -4.89 -1.35
N THR A 42 5.46 -4.77 -2.66
CA THR A 42 6.51 -4.75 -3.68
C THR A 42 6.57 -3.37 -4.31
N SER A 43 7.79 -2.79 -4.36
CA SER A 43 8.01 -1.51 -5.02
C SER A 43 7.66 -1.59 -6.51
N PRO A 44 7.06 -0.54 -7.10
CA PRO A 44 6.76 -0.55 -8.52
C PRO A 44 8.05 -0.53 -9.35
N GLY A 45 7.97 -1.05 -10.57
CA GLY A 45 9.12 -1.05 -11.50
C GLY A 45 9.45 0.31 -12.12
N THR A 46 8.85 1.40 -11.65
CA THR A 46 9.01 2.76 -12.18
C THR A 46 9.95 3.60 -11.32
N ASN A 47 10.53 4.65 -11.93
CA ASN A 47 11.40 5.60 -11.23
C ASN A 47 10.57 6.57 -10.39
N ILE A 48 10.17 6.14 -9.20
CA ILE A 48 9.67 7.02 -8.14
C ILE A 48 10.79 7.39 -7.18
N SER A 49 10.81 8.64 -6.76
CA SER A 49 11.86 9.20 -5.89
C SER A 49 11.81 8.65 -4.46
N SER A 50 10.61 8.39 -3.95
CA SER A 50 10.38 7.90 -2.60
C SER A 50 8.99 7.29 -2.46
N VAL A 51 8.80 6.47 -1.41
CA VAL A 51 7.50 5.94 -0.99
C VAL A 51 7.37 6.10 0.52
N GLU A 52 6.20 6.53 0.98
CA GLU A 52 5.81 6.52 2.38
C GLU A 52 4.86 5.35 2.65
N ILE A 53 5.15 4.58 3.70
CA ILE A 53 4.26 3.54 4.23
C ILE A 53 3.63 4.08 5.52
N ARG A 54 2.30 4.19 5.56
CA ARG A 54 1.53 4.73 6.70
C ARG A 54 0.27 3.94 7.01
#